data_AF-A0A534C3Z2-F1
#
_entry.id   AF-A0A534C3Z2-F1
#
_cell.length_a   1.000
_cell.length_b   1.000
_cell.length_c   1.000
_cell.angle_alpha   90.00
_cell.angle_beta   90.00
_cell.angle_gamma   90.00
#
_symmetry.space_group_name_H-M   'P 1'
#
loop_
_entity.id
_entity.type
_entity.pdbx_description
1 polymer ?
#
loop_
_entity_poly.entity_id
_entity_poly.type
_entity_poly.pdbx_seq_one_letter_code
_entity_poly.pdbx_strand_id
1 'polypeptide(L)'
;MRTAGLLAPDRVFGLQWSGCMTRDRLAGLIRNLPHGLSEIYVHPATGHFAGAAADYRYREELEALRAPEVIAACRDPSLRLGGFGDFLEPATARASHGAMPNRSLLP
;
A
#
# COMPACT_ATOMS: atom_id res chain seq x y z
N MET A 1 -13.97 -7.24 -0.34
CA MET A 1 -13.08 -7.27 -1.52
C MET A 1 -12.35 -8.60 -1.66
N ARG A 2 -11.53 -9.03 -0.69
CA ARG A 2 -10.85 -10.34 -0.75
C ARG A 2 -11.81 -11.54 -0.85
N THR A 3 -12.89 -11.54 -0.09
CA THR A 3 -13.95 -12.57 -0.14
C THR A 3 -14.70 -12.61 -1.48
N ALA A 4 -14.63 -11.53 -2.26
CA ALA A 4 -15.17 -11.45 -3.61
C ALA A 4 -14.13 -11.76 -4.70
N GLY A 5 -12.96 -12.29 -4.32
CA GLY A 5 -11.87 -12.65 -5.24
C GLY A 5 -11.02 -11.47 -5.72
N LEU A 6 -11.30 -10.23 -5.30
CA LEU A 6 -10.54 -9.05 -5.69
C LEU A 6 -9.23 -8.94 -4.90
N LEU A 7 -8.14 -8.62 -5.59
CA LEU A 7 -6.90 -8.19 -4.94
C LEU A 7 -7.13 -6.82 -4.31
N ALA A 8 -6.86 -6.71 -3.02
CA ALA A 8 -6.90 -5.46 -2.27
C ALA A 8 -5.78 -5.48 -1.24
N PRO A 9 -5.17 -4.32 -0.91
CA PRO A 9 -4.21 -4.25 0.17
C PRO A 9 -4.85 -4.67 1.50
N ASP A 10 -4.05 -5.27 2.38
CA ASP A 10 -4.48 -5.59 3.73
C ASP A 10 -4.69 -4.33 4.55
N ARG A 11 -3.91 -3.27 4.25
CA ARG A 11 -3.99 -1.97 4.91
C ARG A 11 -3.70 -0.83 3.96
N VAL A 12 -4.44 0.26 4.14
CA VAL A 12 -4.21 1.54 3.45
C VAL A 12 -3.86 2.58 4.50
N PHE A 13 -2.78 3.30 4.25
CA PHE A 13 -2.30 4.39 5.09
C PHE A 13 -2.31 5.72 4.35
N GLY A 14 -2.26 6.83 5.09
CA GLY A 14 -2.18 8.18 4.53
C GLY A 14 -3.50 8.94 4.41
N LEU A 15 -4.64 8.27 4.55
CA LEU A 15 -5.96 8.94 4.49
C LEU A 15 -6.15 10.00 5.59
N GLN A 16 -5.66 9.77 6.81
CA GLN A 16 -5.71 10.75 7.90
C GLN A 16 -4.77 11.94 7.69
N TRP A 17 -3.80 11.84 6.78
CA TRP A 17 -2.84 12.90 6.46
C TRP A 17 -2.90 13.25 4.98
N SER A 18 -4.08 13.14 4.37
CA SER A 18 -4.29 13.36 2.95
C SER A 18 -3.80 14.76 2.55
N GLY A 19 -2.84 14.81 1.63
CA GLY A 19 -2.19 16.06 1.20
C GLY A 19 -1.20 16.66 2.21
N CYS A 20 -0.99 16.02 3.35
CA CYS A 20 -0.14 16.48 4.44
C CYS A 20 0.89 15.44 4.89
N MET A 21 1.28 14.50 4.03
CA MET A 21 2.31 13.50 4.34
C MET A 21 3.69 14.16 4.47
N THR A 22 4.33 14.00 5.63
CA THR A 22 5.68 14.50 5.88
C THR A 22 6.71 13.39 5.70
N ARG A 23 7.98 13.78 5.49
CA ARG A 23 9.13 12.86 5.49
C ARG A 23 9.17 11.95 6.73
N ASP A 24 8.92 12.51 7.92
CA ASP A 24 8.97 11.76 9.18
C ASP A 24 7.83 10.76 9.31
N ARG A 25 6.61 11.16 8.91
CA ARG A 25 5.46 10.27 8.87
C ARG A 25 5.70 9.13 7.90
N LEU A 26 6.17 9.44 6.70
CA LEU A 26 6.38 8.44 5.65
C LEU A 26 7.50 7.46 6.02
N ALA A 27 8.66 7.96 6.45
CA ALA A 27 9.79 7.12 6.85
C ALA A 27 9.45 6.30 8.11
N GLY A 28 8.76 6.90 9.09
CA GLY A 28 8.28 6.21 10.28
C GLY A 28 7.28 5.11 9.95
N LEU A 29 6.34 5.38 9.04
CA LEU A 29 5.35 4.41 8.58
C LEU A 29 6.02 3.24 7.87
N ILE A 30 6.92 3.49 6.91
CA ILE A 30 7.61 2.45 6.13
C ILE A 30 8.38 1.50 7.06
N ARG A 31 9.10 2.05 8.05
CA ARG A 31 9.86 1.24 9.04
C ARG A 31 8.99 0.37 9.95
N ASN A 32 7.70 0.68 10.07
CA ASN A 32 6.78 0.01 10.98
C ASN A 32 5.58 -0.61 10.23
N LEU A 33 5.72 -0.87 8.94
CA LEU A 33 4.66 -1.53 8.18
C LEU A 33 4.39 -2.91 8.78
N PRO A 34 3.12 -3.26 9.02
CA PRO A 34 2.78 -4.60 9.46
C PRO A 34 2.97 -5.60 8.32
N HIS A 35 3.10 -6.88 8.67
CA HIS A 35 3.13 -7.95 7.68
C HIS A 35 1.88 -7.92 6.77
N GLY A 36 2.10 -8.18 5.49
CA GLY A 36 1.06 -8.19 4.45
C GLY A 36 1.27 -7.12 3.39
N LEU A 37 0.27 -6.95 2.53
CA LEU A 37 0.26 -5.94 1.46
C LEU A 37 -0.24 -4.61 2.02
N SER A 38 0.61 -3.58 2.00
CA SER A 38 0.24 -2.23 2.41
C SER A 38 0.26 -1.26 1.23
N GLU A 39 -0.70 -0.34 1.20
CA GLU A 39 -0.74 0.78 0.28
C GLU A 39 -0.56 2.09 1.07
N ILE A 40 0.27 3.00 0.57
CA ILE A 40 0.48 4.32 1.18
C ILE A 40 -0.02 5.37 0.18
N TYR A 41 -1.05 6.11 0.58
CA TYR A 41 -1.71 7.10 -0.26
C TYR A 41 -1.04 8.48 -0.11
N VAL A 42 -0.65 9.08 -1.24
CA VAL A 42 0.05 10.38 -1.35
C VAL A 42 -0.45 11.17 -2.56
N HIS A 43 -0.16 12.47 -2.58
CA HIS A 43 -0.57 13.49 -3.52
C HIS A 43 0.62 14.40 -3.90
N PRO A 44 1.72 13.86 -4.47
CA PRO A 44 2.83 14.67 -4.90
C PRO A 44 2.47 15.50 -6.15
N ALA A 45 2.92 16.74 -6.20
CA ALA A 45 2.95 17.52 -7.44
C ALA A 45 4.15 18.47 -7.44
N THR A 46 4.61 18.86 -8.63
CA THR A 46 5.74 19.79 -8.79
C THR A 46 5.36 21.26 -8.56
N GLY A 47 4.05 21.58 -8.58
CA GLY A 47 3.50 22.92 -8.38
C GLY A 47 1.97 22.93 -8.36
N HIS A 48 1.37 24.12 -8.38
CA HIS A 48 -0.08 24.31 -8.41
C HIS A 48 -0.69 23.85 -9.74
N PHE A 49 -1.94 23.39 -9.68
CA PHE A 49 -2.73 23.00 -10.85
C PHE A 49 -4.22 23.27 -10.62
N ALA A 50 -4.98 23.37 -11.69
CA ALA A 50 -6.42 23.59 -11.61
C ALA A 50 -7.12 22.41 -10.90
N GLY A 51 -7.95 22.72 -9.90
CA GLY A 51 -8.62 21.70 -9.09
C GLY A 51 -7.78 21.13 -7.94
N ALA A 52 -6.60 21.70 -7.66
CA ALA A 52 -5.84 21.37 -6.46
C ALA A 52 -6.67 21.67 -5.20
N ALA A 53 -6.66 20.73 -4.25
CA ALA A 53 -7.25 20.95 -2.93
C ALA A 53 -6.43 22.02 -2.19
N ALA A 54 -7.11 23.01 -1.61
CA ALA A 54 -6.47 24.19 -1.06
C ALA A 54 -5.49 23.87 0.09
N ASP A 55 -5.82 22.88 0.92
CA ASP A 55 -5.05 22.53 2.13
C ASP A 55 -3.97 21.48 1.87
N TYR A 56 -3.77 21.06 0.62
CA TYR A 56 -2.79 20.03 0.27
C TYR A 56 -1.44 20.66 -0.02
N ARG A 57 -0.40 20.09 0.60
CA ARG A 57 0.99 20.50 0.49
C ARG A 57 1.72 19.64 -0.53
N TYR A 58 1.24 19.66 -1.77
CA TYR A 58 1.68 18.78 -2.87
C TYR A 58 3.19 18.74 -3.08
N ARG A 59 3.84 19.92 -3.07
CA ARG A 59 5.30 20.02 -3.23
C ARG A 59 6.03 19.39 -2.05
N GLU A 60 5.55 19.59 -0.84
CA GLU A 60 6.16 19.01 0.36
C GLU A 60 6.04 17.48 0.37
N GLU A 61 4.93 16.92 -0.13
CA GLU A 61 4.80 15.48 -0.29
C GLU A 61 5.74 14.92 -1.37
N LEU A 62 5.95 15.66 -2.47
CA LEU A 62 6.97 15.30 -3.46
C LEU A 62 8.39 15.31 -2.85
N GLU A 63 8.72 16.32 -2.06
CA GLU A 63 10.00 16.39 -1.35
C GLU A 63 10.13 15.27 -0.31
N ALA A 64 9.04 14.88 0.37
CA ALA A 64 9.03 13.77 1.30
C ALA A 64 9.33 12.43 0.59
N LEU A 65 8.74 12.16 -0.56
CA LEU A 65 9.00 10.94 -1.34
C LEU A 65 10.45 10.83 -1.82
N ARG A 66 11.12 11.98 -2.03
CA ARG A 66 12.51 12.06 -2.47
C ARG A 66 13.51 12.17 -1.32
N ALA A 67 13.03 12.27 -0.08
CA ALA A 67 13.87 12.44 1.07
C ALA A 67 14.80 11.22 1.26
N PRO A 68 16.10 11.44 1.53
CA PRO A 68 17.06 10.34 1.69
C PRO A 68 16.62 9.28 2.71
N GLU A 69 16.04 9.71 3.83
CA GLU A 69 15.53 8.86 4.91
C GLU A 69 14.33 8.00 4.51
N VAL A 70 13.47 8.50 3.61
CA VAL A 70 12.35 7.74 3.04
C VAL A 70 12.87 6.71 2.04
N ILE A 71 13.78 7.13 1.15
CA ILE A 71 14.42 6.22 0.19
C ILE A 71 15.19 5.12 0.92
N ALA A 72 15.89 5.45 2.00
CA ALA A 72 16.60 4.47 2.82
C ALA A 72 15.64 3.49 3.48
N ALA A 73 14.52 3.95 4.04
CA ALA A 73 13.50 3.08 4.62
C ALA A 73 12.91 2.11 3.58
N CYS A 74 12.71 2.58 2.34
CA CYS A 74 12.26 1.77 1.21
C CYS A 74 13.24 0.66 0.78
N ARG A 75 14.52 0.74 1.17
CA ARG A 75 15.55 -0.23 0.80
C ARG A 75 15.70 -1.38 1.80
N ASP A 76 14.83 -1.44 2.82
CA ASP A 76 14.80 -2.56 3.74
C ASP A 76 14.59 -3.88 2.94
N PRO A 77 15.45 -4.90 3.08
CA PRO A 77 15.33 -6.15 2.34
C PRO A 77 14.04 -6.94 2.61
N SER A 78 13.34 -6.65 3.71
CA SER A 78 12.05 -7.27 4.02
C SER A 78 10.89 -6.67 3.22
N LEU A 79 11.10 -5.52 2.57
CA LEU A 79 10.09 -4.84 1.77
C LEU A 79 10.21 -5.24 0.30
N ARG A 80 9.05 -5.55 -0.29
CA ARG A 80 8.89 -5.60 -1.74
C ARG A 80 8.08 -4.38 -2.17
N LEU A 81 8.72 -3.46 -2.85
CA LEU A 81 8.06 -2.32 -3.50
C LEU A 81 7.55 -2.73 -4.88
N GLY A 82 6.39 -2.20 -5.27
CA GLY A 82 5.81 -2.49 -6.58
C GLY A 82 4.52 -1.71 -6.82
N GLY A 83 4.07 -1.73 -8.07
CA GLY A 83 2.72 -1.32 -8.43
C GLY A 83 1.70 -2.42 -8.18
N PHE A 84 0.41 -2.11 -8.35
CA PHE A 84 -0.69 -3.05 -8.10
C PHE A 84 -0.51 -4.40 -8.83
N GLY A 85 -0.06 -4.36 -10.09
CA GLY A 85 0.15 -5.56 -10.91
C GLY A 85 1.25 -6.50 -10.39
N ASP A 86 2.23 -5.98 -9.66
CA ASP A 86 3.33 -6.78 -9.12
C ASP A 86 2.86 -7.74 -8.01
N PHE A 87 1.69 -7.47 -7.42
CA PHE A 87 1.09 -8.26 -6.34
C PHE A 87 -0.09 -9.12 -6.81
N LEU A 88 -0.32 -9.22 -8.12
CA LEU A 88 -1.24 -10.21 -8.68
C LEU A 88 -0.61 -11.59 -8.52
N GLU A 89 -1.18 -12.40 -7.63
CA GLU A 89 -0.86 -13.83 -7.58
C GLU A 89 -1.30 -14.50 -8.90
N PRO A 90 -0.47 -15.38 -9.49
CA PRO A 90 -0.92 -16.26 -10.56
C PRO A 90 -2.17 -17.03 -10.11
N ALA A 91 -3.16 -17.15 -11.00
CA ALA A 91 -4.44 -17.79 -10.70
C ALA A 91 -4.32 -19.23 -10.12
N THR A 92 -3.16 -19.86 -10.28
CA THR A 92 -2.84 -21.22 -9.83
C THR A 92 -2.57 -21.34 -8.33
N ALA A 93 -2.25 -20.27 -7.60
CA ALA A 93 -2.00 -20.33 -6.16
C ALA A 93 -3.29 -20.43 -5.31
N ARG A 94 -4.46 -20.09 -5.89
CA ARG A 94 -5.75 -20.08 -5.18
C ARG A 94 -6.44 -21.45 -5.09
N ALA A 95 -6.02 -22.44 -5.87
CA ALA A 95 -6.71 -23.73 -5.95
C ALA A 95 -6.38 -24.70 -4.78
N SER A 96 -5.41 -24.38 -3.93
CA SER A 96 -4.91 -25.33 -2.91
C SER A 96 -5.51 -25.18 -1.50
N HIS A 97 -6.41 -24.21 -1.27
CA HIS A 97 -6.96 -23.94 0.08
C HIS A 97 -8.47 -24.18 0.22
N GLY A 98 -9.10 -24.91 -0.70
CA GLY A 98 -10.56 -25.06 -0.74
C GLY A 98 -11.05 -26.46 -1.07
N ALA A 99 -10.49 -27.51 -0.46
CA ALA A 99 -11.09 -28.84 -0.50
C ALA A 99 -11.09 -29.46 0.90
N MET A 100 -12.02 -29.02 1.75
CA MET A 100 -12.47 -29.85 2.86
C MET A 100 -13.57 -30.77 2.32
N PRO A 101 -13.40 -32.10 2.28
CA PRO A 101 -14.45 -33.00 1.85
C PRO A 101 -15.60 -32.94 2.86
N ASN A 102 -16.82 -32.75 2.33
CA ASN A 102 -18.07 -32.80 3.08
C ASN A 102 -18.16 -34.12 3.85
N ARG A 103 -18.14 -34.04 5.19
CA ARG A 103 -18.14 -35.22 6.09
C ARG A 103 -19.56 -35.68 6.46
N SER A 104 -20.56 -35.38 5.64
CA SER A 104 -21.91 -35.90 5.80
C SER A 104 -22.26 -36.72 4.57
N LEU A 105 -21.89 -38.00 4.58
CA LEU A 105 -22.52 -39.13 3.89
C LEU A 105 -21.68 -40.39 4.20
N LEU A 106 -21.90 -40.96 5.38
CA LEU A 106 -21.72 -42.39 5.63
C LEU A 106 -23.04 -42.90 6.23
N PRO A 107 -23.47 -44.11 5.85
CA PRO A 107 -24.84 -44.61 6.00
C PRO A 107 -25.29 -44.80 7.46
#